data_AF-I3WRE8-F1
#
_entry.id   AF-I3WRE8-F1
#
_cell.length_a   1.000
_cell.length_b   1.000
_cell.length_c   1.000
_cell.angle_alpha   90.00
_cell.angle_beta   90.00
_cell.angle_gamma   90.00
#
_symmetry.space_group_name_H-M   'P 1'
#
loop_
_entity.id
_entity.type
_entity.pdbx_description
1 polymer ?
#
loop_
_entity_poly.entity_id
_entity_poly.type
_entity_poly.pdbx_seq_one_letter_code
_entity_poly.pdbx_strand_id
1 'polypeptide(L)'
;SYFDNPAHAPGKLITRLASDAPNIKAVVDARMLQVIYALAAIIGNIVIAFIYCWQIGILGTSLIILLAFVMIGLAYKISLMNIEQIKNDEAGRIAIEIIENVKTIQLLTRSELFFDHYQTASKQQKRSELKKGMIEAVNYSLSQSFMYFMMCFTYAVGIRIIYQGDKSSDDTFKGIISMMLGAVAVMNSAQYFPEFVKAKTAAGMLFNIIYRKPRTGDLMEGDRPEIRGNILFENVKFSYPQRPLQPIMKGLQWTALR
;
A
#
# COMPACT_ATOMS: atom_id res chain seq x y z
N SER A 1 -21.75 -9.65 18.64
CA SER A 1 -20.93 -10.63 17.90
C SER A 1 -19.89 -9.99 16.98
N TYR A 2 -20.27 -9.11 16.03
CA TYR A 2 -19.28 -8.44 15.15
C TYR A 2 -18.29 -7.60 15.95
N PHE A 3 -18.80 -6.68 16.77
CA PHE A 3 -18.00 -5.78 17.62
C PHE A 3 -17.29 -6.50 18.78
N ASP A 4 -17.71 -7.72 19.12
CA ASP A 4 -17.06 -8.55 20.13
C ASP A 4 -15.71 -9.11 19.62
N ASN A 5 -15.45 -9.06 18.30
CA ASN A 5 -14.16 -9.46 17.73
C ASN A 5 -13.11 -8.36 18.00
N PRO A 6 -11.94 -8.70 18.60
CA PRO A 6 -10.86 -7.73 18.83
C PRO A 6 -10.28 -7.11 17.54
N ALA A 7 -10.54 -7.70 16.37
CA ALA A 7 -10.22 -7.11 15.06
C ALA A 7 -11.20 -5.99 14.64
N HIS A 8 -12.41 -5.98 15.20
CA HIS A 8 -13.47 -5.01 14.95
C HIS A 8 -13.74 -4.12 16.17
N ALA A 9 -12.74 -3.95 17.04
CA ALA A 9 -12.83 -3.03 18.15
C ALA A 9 -13.12 -1.60 17.63
N PRO A 10 -13.97 -0.82 18.30
CA PRO A 10 -14.38 0.51 17.82
C PRO A 10 -13.21 1.43 17.48
N GLY A 11 -12.18 1.47 18.32
CA GLY A 11 -10.96 2.27 18.05
C GLY A 11 -10.26 1.86 16.76
N LYS A 12 -10.08 0.55 16.51
CA LYS A 12 -9.48 0.05 15.27
C LYS A 12 -10.33 0.36 14.04
N LEU A 13 -11.66 0.26 14.16
CA LEU A 13 -12.59 0.60 13.07
C LEU A 13 -12.54 2.10 12.74
N ILE A 14 -12.48 2.97 13.76
CA ILE A 14 -12.34 4.42 13.58
C ILE A 14 -10.99 4.74 12.91
N THR A 15 -9.89 4.17 13.40
CA THR A 15 -8.57 4.36 12.78
C THR A 15 -8.55 3.88 11.33
N ARG A 16 -9.15 2.72 11.04
CA ARG A 16 -9.29 2.21 9.66
C ARG A 16 -10.13 3.14 8.80
N LEU A 17 -11.27 3.61 9.29
CA LEU A 17 -12.11 4.54 8.53
C LEU A 17 -11.34 5.84 8.23
N ALA A 18 -10.59 6.35 9.21
CA ALA A 18 -9.75 7.53 9.06
C ALA A 18 -8.56 7.32 8.11
N SER A 19 -7.99 6.11 8.00
CA SER A 19 -6.87 5.82 7.10
C SER A 19 -7.30 5.38 5.69
N ASP A 20 -8.31 4.52 5.60
CA ASP A 20 -8.71 3.84 4.37
C ASP A 20 -9.52 4.77 3.47
N ALA A 21 -10.37 5.64 4.02
CA ALA A 21 -11.16 6.57 3.22
C ALA A 21 -10.28 7.59 2.46
N PRO A 22 -9.25 8.23 3.05
CA PRO A 22 -8.31 9.06 2.30
C PRO A 22 -7.51 8.28 1.25
N ASN A 23 -7.10 7.04 1.54
CA ASN A 23 -6.38 6.20 0.58
C ASN A 23 -7.23 5.89 -0.66
N ILE A 24 -8.53 5.64 -0.48
CA ILE A 24 -9.47 5.44 -1.60
C ILE A 24 -9.69 6.76 -2.36
N LYS A 25 -9.89 7.87 -1.63
CA LYS A 25 -10.08 9.20 -2.24
C LYS A 25 -8.90 9.56 -3.13
N ALA A 26 -7.66 9.25 -2.73
CA ALA A 26 -6.47 9.53 -3.52
C ALA A 26 -6.53 8.93 -4.95
N VAL A 27 -7.26 7.83 -5.14
CA VAL A 27 -7.46 7.18 -6.45
C VAL A 27 -8.69 7.68 -7.20
N VAL A 28 -9.60 8.40 -6.56
CA VAL A 28 -10.78 9.01 -7.22
C VAL A 28 -10.54 10.49 -7.56
N ASP A 29 -9.52 11.10 -6.95
CA ASP A 29 -9.16 12.50 -7.15
C ASP A 29 -8.25 12.71 -8.39
N ALA A 30 -7.74 13.94 -8.57
CA ALA A 30 -6.92 14.36 -9.70
C ALA A 30 -5.67 13.49 -9.98
N ARG A 31 -5.20 12.71 -9.00
CA ARG A 31 -4.07 11.79 -9.18
C ARG A 31 -4.39 10.65 -10.14
N MET A 32 -5.66 10.22 -10.23
CA MET A 32 -6.08 9.21 -11.21
C MET A 32 -5.90 9.72 -12.64
N LEU A 33 -6.27 10.98 -12.87
CA LEU A 33 -6.08 11.64 -14.16
C LEU A 33 -4.59 11.68 -14.54
N GLN A 34 -3.69 11.91 -13.57
CA GLN A 34 -2.24 11.87 -13.82
C GLN A 34 -1.76 10.48 -14.25
N VAL A 35 -2.29 9.40 -13.67
CA VAL A 35 -1.94 8.03 -14.09
C VAL A 35 -2.51 7.69 -15.46
N ILE A 36 -3.77 8.05 -15.74
CA ILE A 36 -4.36 7.86 -17.07
C ILE A 36 -3.57 8.64 -18.12
N TYR A 37 -3.23 9.91 -17.82
CA TYR A 37 -2.37 10.73 -18.67
C TYR A 37 -1.03 10.07 -18.92
N ALA A 38 -0.36 9.57 -17.87
CA ALA A 38 0.93 8.92 -18.01
C ALA A 38 0.84 7.65 -18.86
N LEU A 39 -0.17 6.81 -18.66
CA LEU A 39 -0.39 5.60 -19.47
C LEU A 39 -0.67 5.95 -20.94
N ALA A 40 -1.55 6.92 -21.19
CA ALA A 40 -1.83 7.40 -22.54
C ALA A 40 -0.59 7.99 -23.22
N ALA A 41 0.21 8.76 -22.48
CA ALA A 41 1.46 9.33 -22.96
C ALA A 41 2.50 8.23 -23.27
N ILE A 42 2.64 7.19 -22.43
CA ILE A 42 3.55 6.07 -22.69
C ILE A 42 3.16 5.37 -23.99
N ILE A 43 1.89 4.99 -24.14
CA ILE A 43 1.40 4.28 -25.32
C ILE A 43 1.54 5.18 -26.56
N GLY A 44 1.10 6.43 -26.47
CA GLY A 44 1.18 7.40 -27.57
C GLY A 44 2.61 7.64 -28.05
N ASN A 45 3.54 7.87 -27.12
CA ASN A 45 4.95 8.12 -27.47
C ASN A 45 5.63 6.89 -28.08
N ILE A 46 5.34 5.69 -27.58
CA ILE A 46 5.85 4.44 -28.17
C ILE A 46 5.32 4.29 -29.59
N VAL A 47 4.01 4.45 -29.81
CA VAL A 47 3.39 4.33 -31.13
C VAL A 47 3.99 5.35 -32.10
N ILE A 48 4.12 6.62 -31.69
CA ILE A 48 4.74 7.67 -32.51
C ILE A 48 6.18 7.31 -32.88
N ALA A 49 6.99 6.84 -31.91
CA ALA A 49 8.35 6.42 -32.17
C ALA A 49 8.44 5.28 -33.20
N PHE A 50 7.57 4.28 -33.09
CA PHE A 50 7.51 3.17 -34.05
C PHE A 50 7.09 3.59 -35.45
N ILE A 51 6.17 4.56 -35.58
CA ILE A 51 5.70 5.07 -36.88
C ILE A 51 6.83 5.82 -37.61
N TYR A 52 7.50 6.76 -36.93
CA TYR A 52 8.53 7.58 -37.56
C TYR A 52 9.86 6.83 -37.76
N CYS A 53 10.36 6.18 -36.70
CA CYS A 53 11.63 5.47 -36.73
C CYS A 53 11.59 4.20 -35.87
N TRP A 54 11.19 3.09 -36.49
CA TRP A 54 11.08 1.80 -35.82
C TRP A 54 12.40 1.31 -35.18
N GLN A 55 13.56 1.63 -35.77
CA GLN A 55 14.86 1.27 -35.19
C GLN A 55 15.10 1.94 -33.83
N ILE A 56 14.75 3.23 -33.70
CA ILE A 56 14.84 3.96 -32.43
C ILE A 56 13.74 3.51 -31.48
N GLY A 57 12.54 3.20 -31.98
CA GLY A 57 11.44 2.64 -31.19
C GLY A 57 11.82 1.33 -30.50
N ILE A 58 12.46 0.38 -31.23
CA ILE A 58 12.93 -0.88 -30.65
C ILE A 58 14.04 -0.64 -29.61
N LEU A 59 15.03 0.19 -29.94
CA LEU A 59 16.12 0.51 -29.01
C LEU A 59 15.56 1.16 -27.73
N GLY A 60 14.71 2.17 -27.87
CA GLY A 60 14.13 2.88 -26.75
C GLY A 60 13.23 2.00 -25.88
N THR A 61 12.38 1.16 -26.49
CA THR A 61 11.53 0.23 -25.73
C THR A 61 12.33 -0.84 -25.01
N SER A 62 13.36 -1.42 -25.64
CA SER A 62 14.25 -2.39 -24.97
C SER A 62 14.98 -1.80 -23.77
N LEU A 63 15.45 -0.54 -23.86
CA LEU A 63 16.06 0.18 -22.75
C LEU A 63 15.06 0.42 -21.62
N ILE A 64 13.81 0.82 -21.94
CA ILE A 64 12.75 1.01 -20.93
C ILE A 64 12.44 -0.30 -20.20
N ILE A 65 12.35 -1.42 -20.92
CA ILE A 65 12.12 -2.75 -20.33
C ILE A 65 13.28 -3.15 -19.41
N LEU A 66 14.52 -2.93 -19.84
CA LEU A 66 15.71 -3.18 -19.03
C LEU A 66 15.66 -2.37 -17.72
N LEU A 67 15.33 -1.08 -17.80
CA LEU A 67 15.17 -0.24 -16.62
C LEU A 67 14.07 -0.77 -15.71
N ALA A 68 12.90 -1.10 -16.27
CA ALA A 68 11.78 -1.60 -15.49
C ALA A 68 12.17 -2.85 -14.70
N PHE A 69 12.91 -3.78 -15.32
CA PHE A 69 13.39 -4.98 -14.64
C PHE A 69 14.33 -4.66 -13.46
N VAL A 70 15.31 -3.77 -13.67
CA VAL A 70 16.25 -3.37 -12.63
C VAL A 70 15.55 -2.65 -11.48
N MET A 71 14.63 -1.72 -11.80
CA MET A 71 13.87 -0.95 -10.82
C MET A 71 12.92 -1.83 -10.01
N ILE A 72 12.23 -2.78 -10.64
CA ILE A 72 11.37 -3.74 -9.93
C ILE A 72 12.20 -4.59 -8.97
N GLY A 73 13.37 -5.06 -9.40
CA GLY A 73 14.28 -5.83 -8.54
C GLY A 73 14.77 -5.04 -7.32
N LEU A 74 15.17 -3.79 -7.51
CA LEU A 74 15.58 -2.91 -6.41
C LEU A 74 14.42 -2.56 -5.48
N ALA A 75 13.25 -2.21 -6.03
CA ALA A 75 12.04 -1.93 -5.27
C ALA A 75 11.60 -3.14 -4.42
N TYR A 76 11.68 -4.34 -4.98
CA TYR A 76 11.39 -5.59 -4.26
C TYR A 76 12.34 -5.79 -3.07
N LYS A 77 13.64 -5.56 -3.28
CA LYS A 77 14.65 -5.64 -2.21
C LYS A 77 14.38 -4.63 -1.10
N ILE A 78 14.06 -3.38 -1.44
CA ILE A 78 13.70 -2.32 -0.48
C ILE A 78 12.43 -2.72 0.30
N SER A 79 11.43 -3.30 -0.38
CA SER A 79 10.20 -3.78 0.27
C SER A 79 10.48 -4.91 1.27
N LEU A 80 11.36 -5.86 0.94
CA LEU A 80 11.76 -6.92 1.86
C LEU A 80 12.47 -6.36 3.10
N MET A 81 13.39 -5.42 2.91
CA MET A 81 14.10 -4.75 4.01
C MET A 81 13.13 -3.99 4.93
N ASN A 82 12.12 -3.32 4.37
CA ASN A 82 11.04 -2.68 5.14
C ASN A 82 10.28 -3.67 6.02
N ILE A 83 9.89 -4.83 5.46
CA ILE A 83 9.15 -5.86 6.20
C ILE A 83 10.02 -6.42 7.34
N GLU A 84 11.31 -6.66 7.07
CA GLU A 84 12.25 -7.16 8.08
C GLU A 84 12.49 -6.14 9.20
N GLN A 85 12.62 -4.86 8.87
CA GLN A 85 12.75 -3.77 9.85
C GLN A 85 11.52 -3.67 10.75
N ILE A 86 10.30 -3.75 10.19
CA ILE A 86 9.06 -3.71 10.96
C ILE A 86 8.96 -4.94 11.89
N LYS A 87 9.34 -6.12 11.41
CA LYS A 87 9.30 -7.36 12.21
C LYS A 87 10.29 -7.33 13.38
N ASN A 88 11.44 -6.70 13.18
CA ASN A 88 12.53 -6.62 14.16
C ASN A 88 12.59 -5.23 14.83
N ASP A 89 11.46 -4.53 14.98
CA ASP A 89 11.37 -3.22 15.61
C ASP A 89 11.48 -3.30 17.15
N GLU A 90 12.66 -3.68 17.61
CA GLU A 90 12.99 -3.86 19.03
C GLU A 90 12.91 -2.54 19.79
N ALA A 91 13.35 -1.44 19.17
CA ALA A 91 13.29 -0.12 19.79
C ALA A 91 11.84 0.34 20.00
N GLY A 92 10.97 0.11 19.01
CA GLY A 92 9.53 0.36 19.16
C GLY A 92 8.90 -0.48 20.27
N ARG A 93 9.28 -1.77 20.38
CA ARG A 93 8.80 -2.65 21.46
C ARG A 93 9.22 -2.16 22.84
N ILE A 94 10.50 -1.84 23.02
CA ILE A 94 11.04 -1.33 24.29
C ILE A 94 10.36 0.00 24.66
N ALA A 95 10.14 0.89 23.69
CA ALA A 95 9.47 2.16 23.94
C ALA A 95 8.03 1.96 24.44
N ILE A 96 7.29 1.03 23.84
CA ILE A 96 5.93 0.69 24.30
C ILE A 96 5.97 0.16 25.74
N GLU A 97 6.90 -0.76 26.04
CA GLU A 97 7.05 -1.33 27.39
C GLU A 97 7.37 -0.27 28.45
N ILE A 98 8.24 0.69 28.12
CA ILE A 98 8.59 1.82 29.00
C ILE A 98 7.37 2.70 29.26
N ILE A 99 6.58 3.01 28.23
CA ILE A 99 5.40 3.87 28.36
C ILE A 99 4.32 3.17 29.20
N GLU A 100 4.06 1.89 28.95
CA GLU A 100 3.05 1.11 29.68
C GLU A 100 3.42 0.94 31.17
N ASN A 101 4.71 0.80 31.48
CA ASN A 101 5.20 0.49 32.82
C ASN A 101 5.96 1.64 33.51
N VAL A 102 5.74 2.89 33.06
CA VAL A 102 6.52 4.05 33.53
C VAL A 102 6.53 4.22 35.06
N LYS A 103 5.39 3.99 35.72
CA LYS A 103 5.28 4.06 37.19
C LYS A 103 6.12 3.00 37.87
N THR A 104 6.10 1.77 37.36
CA THR A 104 6.86 0.64 37.89
C THR A 104 8.37 0.88 37.75
N ILE A 105 8.81 1.38 36.59
CA ILE A 105 10.22 1.68 36.33
C ILE A 105 10.72 2.79 37.26
N GLN A 106 9.90 3.83 37.49
CA GLN A 106 10.20 4.91 38.44
C GLN A 106 10.29 4.41 39.88
N LEU A 107 9.34 3.56 40.31
CA LEU A 107 9.35 2.97 41.65
C LEU A 107 10.57 2.05 41.91
N LEU A 108 11.04 1.37 40.87
CA LEU A 108 12.25 0.54 40.92
C LEU A 108 13.55 1.35 40.76
N THR A 109 13.46 2.65 40.48
CA THR A 109 14.60 3.55 40.22
C THR A 109 15.51 3.00 39.11
N ARG A 110 14.94 2.35 38.08
CA ARG A 110 15.67 1.70 36.97
C ARG A 110 15.59 2.44 35.64
N SER A 111 15.24 3.72 35.64
CA SER A 111 15.07 4.54 34.43
C SER A 111 16.31 4.53 33.53
N GLU A 112 17.52 4.61 34.09
CA GLU A 112 18.76 4.61 33.31
C GLU A 112 19.01 3.29 32.56
N LEU A 113 18.65 2.15 33.16
CA LEU A 113 18.81 0.83 32.53
C LEU A 113 17.96 0.74 31.27
N PHE A 114 16.67 1.12 31.38
CA PHE A 114 15.76 1.11 30.24
C PHE A 114 16.15 2.14 29.18
N PHE A 115 16.69 3.28 29.59
CA PHE A 115 17.24 4.27 28.67
C PHE A 115 18.41 3.72 27.86
N ASP A 116 19.37 3.04 28.50
CA ASP A 116 20.53 2.46 27.81
C ASP A 116 20.13 1.32 26.85
N HIS A 117 19.18 0.48 27.27
CA HIS A 117 18.58 -0.54 26.40
C HIS A 117 17.92 0.07 25.16
N TYR A 118 17.08 1.09 25.35
CA TYR A 118 16.45 1.81 24.24
C TYR A 118 17.49 2.48 23.33
N GLN A 119 18.51 3.11 23.91
CA GLN A 119 19.59 3.75 23.16
C GLN A 119 20.35 2.75 22.29
N THR A 120 20.62 1.55 22.80
CA THR A 120 21.31 0.48 22.07
C THR A 120 20.46 -0.04 20.91
N ALA A 121 19.18 -0.34 21.16
CA ALA A 121 18.24 -0.77 20.12
C ALA A 121 18.06 0.31 19.03
N SER A 122 17.94 1.58 19.43
CA SER A 122 17.80 2.71 18.51
C SER A 122 19.05 2.91 17.63
N LYS A 123 20.27 2.74 18.18
CA LYS A 123 21.52 2.77 17.39
C LYS A 123 21.56 1.67 16.33
N GLN A 124 21.06 0.47 16.65
CA GLN A 124 20.97 -0.63 15.70
C GLN A 124 19.96 -0.32 14.58
N GLN A 125 18.79 0.19 14.93
CA GLN A 125 17.77 0.63 13.97
C GLN A 125 18.33 1.71 13.03
N LYS A 126 19.01 2.73 13.57
CA LYS A 126 19.68 3.76 12.77
C LYS A 126 20.67 3.17 11.76
N ARG A 127 21.49 2.20 12.16
CA ARG A 127 22.44 1.54 11.24
C ARG A 127 21.72 0.77 10.12
N SER A 128 20.60 0.12 10.44
CA SER A 128 19.77 -0.57 9.44
C SER A 128 19.16 0.41 8.44
N GLU A 129 18.55 1.50 8.94
CA GLU A 129 17.98 2.55 8.09
C GLU A 129 19.02 3.23 7.20
N LEU A 130 20.24 3.47 7.70
CA LEU A 130 21.32 4.03 6.87
C LEU A 130 21.70 3.10 5.71
N LYS A 131 21.82 1.78 5.97
CA LYS A 131 22.12 0.80 4.91
C LYS A 131 21.02 0.75 3.84
N LYS A 132 19.76 0.81 4.28
CA LYS A 132 18.61 0.88 3.39
C LYS A 132 18.58 2.18 2.59
N GLY A 133 18.83 3.30 3.24
CA GLY A 133 18.90 4.62 2.60
C GLY A 133 19.95 4.68 1.49
N MET A 134 21.08 3.98 1.63
CA MET A 134 22.06 3.85 0.54
C MET A 134 21.49 3.11 -0.68
N ILE A 135 20.71 2.05 -0.49
CA ILE A 135 20.08 1.29 -1.58
C ILE A 135 19.00 2.14 -2.26
N GLU A 136 18.20 2.87 -1.48
CA GLU A 136 17.21 3.82 -2.01
C GLU A 136 17.88 4.95 -2.80
N ALA A 137 19.00 5.49 -2.32
CA ALA A 137 19.76 6.53 -3.01
C ALA A 137 20.36 6.03 -4.34
N VAL A 138 20.85 4.78 -4.38
CA VAL A 138 21.32 4.15 -5.62
C VAL A 138 20.16 3.97 -6.60
N ASN A 139 19.01 3.48 -6.13
CA ASN A 139 17.81 3.32 -6.96
C ASN A 139 17.35 4.66 -7.56
N TYR A 140 17.35 5.72 -6.75
CA TYR A 140 17.00 7.07 -7.20
C TYR A 140 18.01 7.62 -8.21
N SER A 141 19.31 7.52 -7.92
CA SER A 141 20.39 7.99 -8.82
C SER A 141 20.37 7.27 -10.16
N LEU A 142 20.11 5.96 -10.15
CA LEU A 142 20.00 5.15 -11.36
C LEU A 142 18.77 5.56 -12.19
N SER A 143 17.64 5.83 -11.53
CA SER A 143 16.41 6.31 -12.18
C SER A 143 16.63 7.64 -12.90
N GLN A 144 17.24 8.60 -12.23
CA GLN A 144 17.50 9.93 -12.78
C GLN A 144 18.55 9.89 -13.90
N SER A 145 19.61 9.10 -13.74
CA SER A 145 20.68 8.98 -14.74
C SER A 145 20.22 8.26 -16.01
N PHE A 146 19.24 7.35 -15.90
CA PHE A 146 18.75 6.57 -17.03
C PHE A 146 18.25 7.42 -18.20
N MET A 147 17.59 8.55 -17.92
CA MET A 147 17.12 9.46 -18.97
C MET A 147 18.26 9.93 -19.88
N TYR A 148 19.41 10.27 -19.28
CA TYR A 148 20.59 10.72 -20.04
C TYR A 148 21.26 9.58 -20.80
N PHE A 149 21.31 8.37 -20.22
CA PHE A 149 21.81 7.19 -20.93
C PHE A 149 20.94 6.86 -22.14
N MET A 150 19.62 6.84 -21.97
CA MET A 150 18.67 6.60 -23.05
C MET A 150 18.85 7.63 -24.17
N MET A 151 18.98 8.91 -23.81
CA MET A 151 19.25 9.99 -24.76
C MET A 151 20.58 9.75 -25.52
N CYS A 152 21.65 9.40 -24.81
CA CYS A 152 22.95 9.11 -25.41
C CYS A 152 22.88 7.97 -26.42
N PHE A 153 22.27 6.83 -26.05
CA PHE A 153 22.15 5.67 -26.94
C PHE A 153 21.25 5.94 -28.15
N THR A 154 20.11 6.61 -27.95
CA THR A 154 19.18 6.92 -29.04
C THR A 154 19.77 7.93 -30.03
N TYR A 155 20.54 8.93 -29.57
CA TYR A 155 21.30 9.81 -30.47
C TYR A 155 22.44 9.10 -31.18
N ALA A 156 23.22 8.25 -30.48
CA ALA A 156 24.35 7.54 -31.09
C ALA A 156 23.89 6.64 -32.26
N VAL A 157 22.77 5.94 -32.08
CA VAL A 157 22.16 5.13 -33.14
C VAL A 157 21.45 6.00 -34.17
N GLY A 158 20.74 7.04 -33.74
CA GLY A 158 20.04 7.97 -34.63
C GLY A 158 20.97 8.66 -35.64
N ILE A 159 22.15 9.11 -35.18
CA ILE A 159 23.17 9.70 -36.07
C ILE A 159 23.59 8.70 -37.15
N ARG A 160 23.82 7.44 -36.78
CA ARG A 160 24.21 6.40 -37.74
C ARG A 160 23.12 6.13 -38.78
N ILE A 161 21.85 6.10 -38.36
CA ILE A 161 20.69 5.92 -39.25
C ILE A 161 20.60 7.05 -40.28
N ILE A 162 20.84 8.30 -39.84
CA ILE A 162 20.85 9.47 -40.73
C ILE A 162 21.99 9.36 -41.75
N TYR A 163 23.20 9.00 -41.31
CA TYR A 163 24.36 8.86 -42.21
C TYR A 163 24.18 7.73 -43.24
N GLN A 164 23.46 6.67 -42.89
CA GLN A 164 23.18 5.55 -43.79
C GLN A 164 22.07 5.88 -44.81
N GLY A 165 21.34 6.98 -44.62
CA GLY A 165 20.25 7.40 -45.50
C GLY A 165 18.95 6.62 -45.31
N ASP A 166 18.84 5.80 -44.26
CA ASP A 166 17.67 4.95 -43.99
C ASP A 166 16.42 5.79 -43.63
N LYS A 167 16.62 6.91 -42.93
CA LYS A 167 15.55 7.81 -42.45
C LYS A 167 15.99 9.27 -42.48
N SER A 168 15.02 10.17 -42.65
CA SER A 168 15.25 11.62 -42.57
C SER A 168 15.67 12.04 -41.15
N SER A 169 16.46 13.10 -41.05
CA SER A 169 16.86 13.71 -39.78
C SER A 169 15.65 14.14 -38.94
N ASP A 170 14.59 14.63 -39.59
CA ASP A 170 13.35 15.07 -38.93
C ASP A 170 12.60 13.89 -38.29
N ASP A 171 12.41 12.79 -39.03
CA ASP A 171 11.74 11.58 -38.52
C ASP A 171 12.53 10.92 -37.38
N THR A 172 13.86 10.90 -37.51
CA THR A 172 14.78 10.36 -36.49
C THR A 172 14.67 11.19 -35.21
N PHE A 173 14.70 12.52 -35.31
CA PHE A 173 14.58 13.43 -34.17
C PHE A 173 13.21 13.31 -33.48
N LYS A 174 12.12 13.24 -34.24
CA LYS A 174 10.77 12.98 -33.72
C LYS A 174 10.71 11.67 -32.94
N GLY A 175 11.32 10.61 -33.45
CA GLY A 175 11.41 9.31 -32.77
C GLY A 175 12.16 9.40 -31.43
N ILE A 176 13.30 10.09 -31.41
CA ILE A 176 14.11 10.28 -30.19
C ILE A 176 13.34 11.06 -29.12
N ILE A 177 12.77 12.21 -29.49
CA ILE A 177 12.01 13.05 -28.56
C ILE A 177 10.77 12.32 -28.03
N SER A 178 10.06 11.59 -28.88
CA SER A 178 8.91 10.79 -28.46
C SER A 178 9.32 9.74 -27.42
N MET A 179 10.40 8.99 -27.68
CA MET A 179 10.91 8.00 -26.71
C MET A 179 11.35 8.65 -25.40
N MET A 180 11.95 9.84 -25.44
CA MET A 180 12.33 10.60 -24.25
C MET A 180 11.10 11.00 -23.42
N LEU A 181 10.07 11.57 -24.05
CA LEU A 181 8.82 11.92 -23.39
C LEU A 181 8.10 10.68 -22.83
N GLY A 182 8.17 9.55 -23.54
CA GLY A 182 7.67 8.26 -23.07
C GLY A 182 8.39 7.81 -21.79
N ALA A 183 9.72 7.91 -21.73
CA ALA A 183 10.48 7.54 -20.53
C ALA A 183 10.16 8.43 -19.32
N VAL A 184 9.99 9.74 -19.52
CA VAL A 184 9.56 10.68 -18.47
C VAL A 184 8.17 10.31 -17.95
N ALA A 185 7.23 9.95 -18.84
CA ALA A 185 5.91 9.49 -18.45
C ALA A 185 5.96 8.19 -17.62
N VAL A 186 6.83 7.23 -17.98
CA VAL A 186 7.08 6.03 -17.16
C VAL A 186 7.57 6.41 -15.76
N MET A 187 8.59 7.27 -15.66
CA MET A 187 9.16 7.68 -14.37
C MET A 187 8.13 8.34 -13.45
N ASN A 188 7.34 9.26 -14.00
CA ASN A 188 6.28 9.92 -13.24
C ASN A 188 5.18 8.92 -12.82
N SER A 189 4.77 8.00 -13.71
CA SER A 189 3.75 6.99 -13.38
C SER A 189 4.17 6.06 -12.24
N ALA A 190 5.46 5.71 -12.15
CA ALA A 190 5.98 4.79 -11.15
C ALA A 190 5.81 5.31 -9.71
N GLN A 191 5.82 6.63 -9.50
CA GLN A 191 5.65 7.25 -8.19
C GLN A 191 4.23 7.06 -7.62
N TYR A 192 3.22 6.94 -8.48
CA TYR A 192 1.83 6.79 -8.05
C TYR A 192 1.43 5.33 -7.79
N PHE A 193 2.20 4.36 -8.30
CA PHE A 193 1.88 2.94 -8.19
C PHE A 193 1.64 2.46 -6.73
N PRO A 194 2.45 2.85 -5.73
CA PRO A 194 2.21 2.47 -4.34
C PRO A 194 0.87 2.96 -3.79
N GLU A 195 0.40 4.14 -4.22
CA GLU A 195 -0.89 4.69 -3.79
C GLU A 195 -2.05 3.85 -4.31
N PHE A 196 -1.98 3.38 -5.56
CA PHE A 196 -2.98 2.49 -6.14
C PHE A 196 -3.05 1.14 -5.43
N VAL A 197 -1.90 0.55 -5.07
CA VAL A 197 -1.85 -0.71 -4.32
C VAL A 197 -2.50 -0.57 -2.94
N LYS A 198 -2.20 0.54 -2.24
CA LYS A 198 -2.81 0.86 -0.94
C LYS A 198 -4.32 1.07 -1.07
N ALA A 199 -4.75 1.86 -2.06
CA ALA A 199 -6.15 2.16 -2.31
C ALA A 199 -6.97 0.90 -2.65
N LYS A 200 -6.43 -0.01 -3.49
CA LYS A 200 -7.08 -1.29 -3.79
C LYS A 200 -7.33 -2.11 -2.53
N THR A 201 -6.33 -2.18 -1.65
CA THR A 201 -6.41 -2.93 -0.39
C THR A 201 -7.42 -2.27 0.56
N ALA A 202 -7.37 -0.95 0.71
CA ALA A 202 -8.30 -0.16 1.50
C ALA A 202 -9.75 -0.29 1.01
N ALA A 203 -9.97 -0.18 -0.32
CA ALA A 203 -11.28 -0.36 -0.93
C ALA A 203 -11.84 -1.76 -0.68
N GLY A 204 -11.02 -2.81 -0.84
CA GLY A 204 -11.43 -4.17 -0.54
C GLY A 204 -11.88 -4.36 0.91
N MET A 205 -11.16 -3.78 1.87
CA MET A 205 -11.55 -3.83 3.29
C MET A 205 -12.83 -3.04 3.57
N LEU A 206 -12.95 -1.83 3.02
CA LEU A 206 -14.11 -0.95 3.23
C LEU A 206 -15.38 -1.53 2.61
N PHE A 207 -15.32 -2.01 1.37
CA PHE A 207 -16.45 -2.67 0.72
C PHE A 207 -16.85 -3.98 1.40
N ASN A 208 -15.89 -4.72 1.97
CA ASN A 208 -16.21 -5.90 2.77
C ASN A 208 -17.00 -5.53 4.04
N ILE A 209 -16.78 -4.35 4.63
CA ILE A 209 -17.58 -3.86 5.76
C ILE A 209 -18.97 -3.42 5.27
N ILE A 210 -19.05 -2.62 4.20
CA ILE A 210 -20.30 -2.06 3.67
C ILE A 210 -21.26 -3.16 3.20
N TYR A 211 -20.76 -4.15 2.45
CA TYR A 211 -21.60 -5.21 1.88
C TYR A 211 -21.81 -6.41 2.80
N ARG A 212 -21.29 -6.35 4.04
CA ARG A 212 -21.49 -7.42 5.01
C ARG A 212 -22.95 -7.47 5.45
N LYS A 213 -23.63 -8.58 5.18
CA LYS A 213 -24.97 -8.85 5.71
C LYS A 213 -24.90 -9.35 7.16
N PRO A 214 -25.65 -8.77 8.11
CA PRO A 214 -25.72 -9.26 9.48
C PRO A 214 -26.50 -10.59 9.52
N ARG A 215 -26.12 -11.49 10.44
CA ARG A 215 -26.81 -12.78 10.65
C ARG A 215 -28.20 -12.63 11.28
N THR A 216 -28.46 -11.50 11.91
CA THR A 216 -29.73 -11.18 12.59
C THR A 216 -30.84 -10.74 11.63
N GLY A 217 -30.59 -10.72 10.32
CA GLY A 217 -31.57 -10.25 9.33
C GLY A 217 -31.52 -8.74 9.09
N ASP A 218 -32.39 -8.25 8.22
CA ASP A 218 -32.56 -6.82 7.95
C ASP A 218 -33.29 -6.15 9.12
N LEU A 219 -32.90 -4.91 9.44
CA LEU A 219 -33.51 -4.12 10.51
C LEU A 219 -34.96 -3.71 10.18
N MET A 220 -35.27 -3.60 8.88
CA MET A 220 -36.58 -3.16 8.39
C MET A 220 -37.59 -4.32 8.26
N GLU A 221 -37.12 -5.56 8.37
CA GLU A 221 -37.90 -6.76 8.10
C GLU A 221 -38.35 -7.41 9.41
N GLY A 222 -39.66 -7.67 9.54
CA GLY A 222 -40.24 -8.30 10.72
C GLY A 222 -41.64 -7.81 11.08
N ASP A 223 -42.32 -8.58 11.92
CA ASP A 223 -43.66 -8.27 12.39
C ASP A 223 -43.65 -7.16 13.46
N ARG A 224 -44.68 -6.31 13.44
CA ARG A 224 -44.91 -5.28 14.45
C ARG A 224 -46.22 -5.53 15.22
N PRO A 225 -46.30 -6.61 16.02
CA PRO A 225 -47.50 -6.94 16.76
C PRO A 225 -47.72 -6.00 17.95
N GLU A 226 -48.96 -5.93 18.43
CA GLU A 226 -49.29 -5.23 19.67
C GLU A 226 -48.74 -6.01 20.87
N ILE A 227 -47.87 -5.36 21.66
CA ILE A 227 -47.09 -6.02 22.71
C ILE A 227 -47.88 -6.01 24.02
N ARG A 228 -48.31 -7.19 24.49
CA ARG A 228 -49.02 -7.36 25.79
C ARG A 228 -48.10 -7.44 27.01
N GLY A 229 -46.81 -7.72 26.81
CA GLY A 229 -45.79 -7.74 27.88
C GLY A 229 -45.50 -9.12 28.50
N ASN A 230 -46.07 -10.20 27.97
CA ASN A 230 -45.75 -11.57 28.40
C ASN A 230 -44.41 -12.00 27.80
N ILE A 231 -43.48 -12.47 28.64
CA ILE A 231 -42.13 -12.89 28.24
C ILE A 231 -41.92 -14.34 28.65
N LEU A 232 -41.51 -15.17 27.69
CA LEU A 232 -41.27 -16.60 27.86
C LEU A 232 -39.89 -16.97 27.29
N PHE A 233 -39.08 -17.63 28.11
CA PHE A 233 -37.81 -18.23 27.75
C PHE A 233 -37.97 -19.74 27.87
N GLU A 234 -37.88 -20.46 26.75
CA GLU A 234 -37.99 -21.92 26.71
C GLU A 234 -36.65 -22.56 26.32
N ASN A 235 -36.02 -23.24 27.28
CA ASN A 235 -34.80 -24.02 27.07
C ASN A 235 -33.70 -23.25 26.31
N VAL A 236 -33.50 -21.98 26.67
CA VAL A 236 -32.57 -21.12 25.96
C VAL A 236 -31.14 -21.55 26.24
N LYS A 237 -30.40 -21.86 25.18
CA LYS A 237 -28.97 -22.18 25.20
C LYS A 237 -28.20 -21.09 24.48
N PHE A 238 -27.16 -20.56 25.13
CA PHE A 238 -26.40 -19.44 24.58
C PHE A 238 -24.92 -19.53 24.93
N SER A 239 -24.10 -19.31 23.91
CA SER A 239 -22.66 -19.11 24.00
C SER A 239 -22.30 -17.89 23.17
N TYR A 240 -21.38 -17.05 23.66
CA TYR A 240 -20.83 -15.98 22.82
C TYR A 240 -20.05 -16.59 21.64
N PRO A 241 -20.20 -16.06 20.41
CA PRO A 241 -19.48 -16.58 19.26
C PRO A 241 -17.94 -16.53 19.38
N GLN A 242 -17.41 -15.61 20.19
CA GLN A 242 -15.97 -15.51 20.49
C GLN A 242 -15.48 -16.60 21.46
N ARG A 243 -16.38 -17.23 22.20
CA ARG A 243 -16.09 -18.31 23.16
C ARG A 243 -17.13 -19.42 23.01
N PRO A 244 -17.17 -20.11 21.85
CA PRO A 244 -18.25 -21.06 21.56
C PRO A 244 -18.24 -22.25 22.53
N LEU A 245 -17.06 -22.62 23.04
CA LEU A 245 -16.86 -23.72 23.99
C LEU A 245 -17.27 -23.40 25.43
N GLN A 246 -17.63 -22.15 25.74
CA GLN A 246 -18.02 -21.73 27.08
C GLN A 246 -19.51 -21.36 27.10
N PRO A 247 -20.42 -22.33 27.27
CA PRO A 247 -21.85 -22.06 27.35
C PRO A 247 -22.19 -21.28 28.62
N ILE A 248 -22.91 -20.16 28.44
CA ILE A 248 -23.38 -19.30 29.54
C ILE A 248 -24.76 -19.75 29.99
N MET A 249 -25.69 -19.89 29.04
CA MET A 249 -27.03 -20.43 29.32
C MET A 249 -27.07 -21.88 28.89
N LYS A 250 -27.42 -22.77 29.83
CA LYS A 250 -27.47 -24.22 29.66
C LYS A 250 -28.90 -24.76 29.74
N GLY A 251 -29.84 -24.09 29.07
CA GLY A 251 -31.27 -24.46 29.10
C GLY A 251 -32.07 -23.62 30.09
N LEU A 252 -32.01 -22.29 29.96
CA LEU A 252 -32.79 -21.38 30.79
C LEU A 252 -34.29 -21.53 30.48
N GLN A 253 -35.07 -21.76 31.53
CA GLN A 253 -36.54 -21.74 31.50
C GLN A 253 -37.02 -20.66 32.45
N TRP A 254 -37.73 -19.67 31.92
CA TRP A 254 -38.23 -18.55 32.72
C TRP A 254 -39.46 -17.93 32.08
N THR A 255 -40.43 -17.54 32.89
CA THR A 255 -41.67 -16.89 32.41
C THR A 255 -41.95 -15.69 33.29
N ALA A 256 -42.27 -14.56 32.67
CA ALA A 256 -42.86 -13.41 33.33
C ALA A 256 -44.16 -13.03 32.62
N LEU A 257 -45.24 -13.03 33.39
CA LEU A 257 -46.56 -12.59 32.96
C LEU A 257 -46.85 -11.26 33.63
N ARG A 258 -47.51 -10.36 32.89
CA ARG A 258 -47.97 -9.09 33.43
C ARG A 258 -49.23 -9.26 34.26
#